data_AF-A0A9P7DVW9-F1
#
_entry.id   AF-A0A9P7DVW9-F1
#
_cell.length_a   1.000
_cell.length_b   1.000
_cell.length_c   1.000
_cell.angle_alpha   90.00
_cell.angle_beta   90.00
_cell.angle_gamma   90.00
#
_symmetry.space_group_name_H-M   'P 1'
#
loop_
_entity.id
_entity.type
_entity.pdbx_description
1 polymer ?
#
loop_
_entity_poly.entity_id
_entity_poly.type
_entity_poly.pdbx_seq_one_letter_code
_entity_poly.pdbx_strand_id
1 'polypeptide(L)'
;MVRLITHNLLACHVKGCTTNNFPLVFQDVQVELQEAEFNPDFIRNMLSRLEWTALVSAAKQVGDTSLPPEQPDMMDDELLQKLHHVLMEIHVTDGAMVCQNCNHIYPISNGIPNMLLAEHEIG
;
A
#
# COMPACT_ATOMS: atom_id res chain seq x y z
N MET A 1 11.00 -2.67 -5.94
CA MET A 1 10.46 -2.76 -4.57
C MET A 1 9.15 -2.00 -4.46
N VAL A 2 8.12 -2.66 -3.91
CA VAL A 2 6.78 -2.10 -3.76
C VAL A 2 6.78 -1.28 -2.48
N ARG A 3 6.62 0.04 -2.62
CA ARG A 3 6.41 0.92 -1.47
C ARG A 3 4.95 0.91 -1.07
N LEU A 4 4.65 1.15 0.21
CA LEU A 4 3.26 1.21 0.68
C LEU A 4 2.48 2.36 0.03
N ILE A 5 3.15 3.45 -0.37
CA ILE A 5 2.53 4.51 -1.19
C ILE A 5 1.98 3.97 -2.52
N THR A 6 2.68 3.02 -3.14
CA THR A 6 2.23 2.38 -4.38
C THR A 6 1.04 1.46 -4.10
N HIS A 7 1.12 0.64 -3.06
CA HIS A 7 0.02 -0.23 -2.63
C HIS A 7 -1.26 0.55 -2.37
N ASN A 8 -1.17 1.71 -1.73
CA ASN A 8 -2.34 2.55 -1.41
C ASN A 8 -3.03 3.18 -2.64
N LEU A 9 -2.42 3.06 -3.83
CA LEU A 9 -2.98 3.53 -5.09
C LEU A 9 -3.39 2.38 -6.03
N LEU A 10 -3.09 1.12 -5.68
CA LEU A 10 -3.35 -0.04 -6.52
C LEU A 10 -4.66 -0.72 -6.12
N ALA A 11 -5.58 -0.84 -7.09
CA ALA A 11 -6.82 -1.58 -6.96
C ALA A 11 -6.88 -2.75 -7.95
N CYS A 12 -7.75 -3.72 -7.68
CA CYS A 12 -8.03 -4.82 -8.58
C CYS A 12 -8.95 -4.38 -9.72
N HIS A 13 -8.56 -4.70 -10.95
CA HIS A 13 -9.31 -4.40 -12.17
C HIS A 13 -9.74 -5.65 -12.96
N VAL A 14 -9.73 -6.83 -12.32
CA VAL A 14 -10.33 -8.04 -12.89
C VAL A 14 -11.77 -7.76 -13.32
N LYS A 15 -12.15 -8.23 -14.50
CA LYS A 15 -13.49 -8.09 -15.07
C LYS A 15 -14.57 -8.45 -14.04
N GLY A 16 -15.51 -7.52 -13.83
CA GLY A 16 -16.60 -7.68 -12.86
C GLY A 16 -16.22 -7.38 -11.40
N CYS A 17 -14.95 -7.06 -11.10
CA CYS A 17 -14.49 -6.72 -9.75
C CYS A 17 -14.65 -5.22 -9.47
N THR A 18 -15.88 -4.75 -9.26
CA THR A 18 -16.22 -3.33 -9.07
C THR A 18 -16.48 -2.92 -7.63
N THR A 19 -16.62 -3.88 -6.71
CA THR A 19 -16.85 -3.67 -5.28
C THR A 19 -15.73 -4.31 -4.48
N ASN A 20 -15.32 -3.73 -3.33
CA ASN A 20 -14.27 -4.29 -2.45
C ASN A 20 -12.98 -4.70 -3.19
N ASN A 21 -12.65 -4.00 -4.28
CA ASN A 21 -11.48 -4.24 -5.12
C ASN A 21 -10.24 -3.46 -4.63
N PHE A 22 -10.40 -2.69 -3.55
CA PHE A 22 -9.38 -1.94 -2.85
C PHE A 22 -9.72 -1.92 -1.34
N PRO A 23 -8.72 -2.02 -0.43
CA PRO A 23 -7.31 -2.30 -0.70
C PRO A 23 -7.02 -3.79 -0.96
N LEU A 24 -5.90 -4.07 -1.63
CA LEU A 24 -5.40 -5.44 -1.76
C LEU A 24 -4.73 -5.89 -0.45
N VAL A 25 -4.84 -7.17 -0.10
CA VAL A 25 -4.30 -7.73 1.16
C VAL A 25 -2.93 -8.35 0.91
N PHE A 26 -1.94 -8.02 1.72
CA PHE A 26 -0.64 -8.66 1.66
C PHE A 26 -0.72 -10.10 2.19
N GLN A 27 -0.05 -11.01 1.49
CA GLN A 27 0.07 -12.41 1.86
C GLN A 27 1.52 -12.88 1.73
N ASP A 28 2.03 -13.54 2.77
CA ASP A 28 3.36 -14.16 2.82
C ASP A 28 4.48 -13.21 2.37
N VAL A 29 4.43 -11.96 2.83
CA VAL A 29 5.31 -10.88 2.37
C VAL A 29 6.66 -10.86 3.08
N GLN A 30 7.71 -10.56 2.32
CA GLN A 30 9.02 -10.17 2.82
C GLN A 30 9.17 -8.65 2.73
N VAL A 31 9.68 -8.06 3.80
CA VAL A 31 9.74 -6.62 3.99
C VAL A 31 11.18 -6.21 4.26
N GLU A 32 11.62 -5.16 3.59
CA GLU A 32 12.89 -4.50 3.82
C GLU A 32 12.66 -3.03 4.15
N LEU A 33 13.49 -2.50 5.04
CA LEU A 33 13.53 -1.07 5.33
C LEU A 33 14.64 -0.42 4.51
N GLN A 34 14.29 0.63 3.78
CA GLN A 34 15.26 1.43 3.04
C GLN A 34 15.05 2.91 3.34
N GLU A 35 16.09 3.56 3.86
CA GLU A 35 16.06 4.99 4.16
C GLU A 35 15.71 5.81 2.91
N ALA A 36 14.87 6.83 3.10
CA ALA A 36 14.50 7.78 2.08
C ALA A 36 14.61 9.21 2.62
N GLU A 37 15.01 10.16 1.78
CA GLU A 37 15.08 11.56 2.19
C GLU A 37 13.70 12.08 2.58
N PHE A 38 13.58 12.59 3.80
CA PHE A 38 12.33 13.14 4.30
C PHE A 38 11.98 14.45 3.58
N ASN A 39 10.82 14.46 2.91
CA ASN A 39 10.28 15.65 2.27
C ASN A 39 8.85 15.92 2.79
N PRO A 40 8.69 16.84 3.76
CA PRO A 40 7.40 17.08 4.39
C PRO A 40 6.34 17.62 3.42
N ASP A 41 6.75 18.41 2.42
CA ASP A 41 5.82 18.97 1.43
C ASP A 41 5.28 17.89 0.50
N PHE A 42 6.12 16.92 0.12
CA PHE A 42 5.67 15.75 -0.64
C PHE A 42 4.62 14.95 0.15
N ILE A 43 4.88 14.68 1.42
CA ILE A 43 3.96 13.93 2.29
C ILE A 43 2.62 14.68 2.44
N ARG A 44 2.66 15.98 2.73
CA ARG A 44 1.45 16.82 2.83
C ARG A 44 0.63 16.82 1.55
N ASN A 45 1.28 16.94 0.40
CA ASN A 45 0.59 16.91 -0.89
C ASN A 45 -0.05 15.54 -1.18
N MET A 46 0.57 14.46 -0.72
CA MET A 46 0.05 13.10 -0.91
C MET A 46 -1.18 12.81 -0.05
N LEU A 47 -1.34 13.46 1.12
CA LEU A 47 -2.45 13.22 2.05
C LEU A 47 -3.83 13.16 1.37
N SER A 48 -4.09 14.07 0.42
CA SER A 48 -5.35 14.14 -0.32
C SER A 48 -5.66 12.92 -1.21
N ARG A 49 -4.66 12.10 -1.50
CA ARG A 49 -4.75 10.91 -2.37
C ARG A 49 -4.67 9.61 -1.59
N LEU A 50 -4.38 9.68 -0.29
CA LEU A 50 -4.21 8.50 0.53
C LEU A 50 -5.55 8.04 1.08
N GLU A 51 -5.77 6.73 0.99
CA GLU A 51 -6.82 6.07 1.75
C GLU A 51 -6.23 5.65 3.11
N TRP A 52 -6.47 6.46 4.14
CA TRP A 52 -5.83 6.33 5.45
C TRP A 52 -6.06 4.97 6.09
N THR A 53 -7.31 4.51 6.14
CA THR A 53 -7.68 3.22 6.73
C THR A 53 -6.99 2.06 6.01
N ALA A 54 -6.88 2.13 4.68
CA ALA A 54 -6.17 1.15 3.88
C ALA A 54 -4.67 1.14 4.18
N LEU A 55 -4.06 2.32 4.31
CA LEU A 55 -2.64 2.47 4.63
C LEU A 55 -2.31 1.90 6.02
N VAL A 56 -3.10 2.25 7.03
CA VAL A 56 -2.93 1.74 8.41
C VAL A 56 -3.09 0.23 8.45
N SER A 57 -4.05 -0.33 7.70
CA SER A 57 -4.23 -1.78 7.59
C SER A 57 -3.03 -2.45 6.92
N ALA A 58 -2.51 -1.86 5.83
CA ALA A 58 -1.34 -2.36 5.12
C ALA A 58 -0.07 -2.32 6.00
N ALA A 59 0.15 -1.21 6.70
CA ALA A 59 1.25 -1.04 7.66
C ALA A 59 1.22 -2.13 8.75
N LYS A 60 0.05 -2.41 9.32
CA LYS A 60 -0.12 -3.47 10.32
C LYS A 60 0.21 -4.86 9.78
N GLN A 61 -0.13 -5.15 8.53
CA GLN A 61 0.17 -6.44 7.89
C GLN A 61 1.68 -6.67 7.71
N VAL A 62 2.45 -5.60 7.56
CA VAL A 62 3.92 -5.65 7.45
C VAL A 62 4.63 -5.41 8.79
N GLY A 63 3.88 -5.38 9.90
CA GLY A 63 4.42 -5.30 11.26
C GLY A 63 4.63 -3.88 11.81
N ASP A 64 4.17 -2.84 11.10
CA ASP A 64 4.24 -1.46 11.58
C ASP A 64 2.91 -0.99 12.19
N THR A 65 2.97 -0.43 13.40
CA THR A 65 1.82 0.12 14.12
C THR A 65 2.03 1.58 14.52
N SER A 66 2.89 2.30 13.80
CA SER A 66 3.27 3.68 14.14
C SER A 66 2.17 4.70 13.88
N LEU A 67 1.29 4.42 12.92
CA LEU A 67 0.19 5.31 12.53
C LEU A 67 -1.06 5.12 13.41
N PRO A 68 -1.77 6.22 13.75
CA PRO A 68 -3.04 6.16 14.45
C PRO A 68 -4.14 5.53 13.58
N PRO A 69 -5.15 4.90 14.21
CA PRO A 69 -6.23 4.21 13.49
C PRO A 69 -7.09 5.14 12.64
N GLU A 70 -7.29 6.37 13.10
CA GLU A 70 -8.04 7.42 12.39
C GLU A 70 -7.07 8.52 11.95
N GLN A 71 -7.38 9.15 10.81
CA GLN A 71 -6.58 10.25 10.30
C GLN A 71 -6.76 11.47 11.21
N PRO A 72 -5.69 12.00 11.81
CA PRO A 72 -5.80 13.19 12.65
C PRO A 72 -6.10 14.44 11.81
N ASP A 73 -6.86 15.37 12.39
CA ASP A 73 -7.17 16.67 11.74
C ASP A 73 -5.92 17.54 11.54
N MET A 74 -4.93 17.37 12.41
CA MET A 74 -3.66 18.09 12.37
C MET A 74 -2.50 17.12 12.17
N MET A 75 -1.66 17.43 11.19
CA MET A 75 -0.48 16.64 10.84
C MET A 75 0.75 17.39 11.37
N ASP A 76 1.20 17.02 12.57
CA ASP A 76 2.43 17.57 13.16
C ASP A 76 3.69 16.93 12.54
N ASP A 77 4.86 17.49 12.85
CA ASP A 77 6.12 17.04 12.27
C ASP A 77 6.49 15.60 12.68
N GLU A 78 6.02 15.13 13.85
CA GLU A 78 6.23 13.76 14.30
C GLU A 78 5.40 12.78 13.46
N LEU A 79 4.13 13.09 13.22
CA LEU A 79 3.26 12.26 12.40
C LEU A 79 3.65 12.30 10.92
N LEU A 80 4.15 13.43 10.42
CA LEU A 80 4.71 13.50 9.05
C LEU A 80 5.92 12.57 8.89
N GLN A 81 6.78 12.47 9.90
CA GLN A 81 7.92 11.55 9.89
C GLN A 81 7.47 10.09 9.92
N LYS A 82 6.49 9.74 10.78
CA LYS A 82 5.90 8.39 10.80
C LYS A 82 5.26 8.04 9.46
N LEU A 83 4.54 8.98 8.86
CA LEU A 83 3.90 8.79 7.57
C LEU A 83 4.92 8.64 6.44
N HIS A 84 6.01 9.42 6.47
CA HIS A 84 7.14 9.23 5.56
C HIS A 84 7.74 7.82 5.69
N HIS A 85 8.03 7.39 6.91
CA HIS A 85 8.56 6.05 7.19
C HIS A 85 7.68 4.98 6.54
N VAL A 86 6.38 4.99 6.87
CA VAL A 86 5.44 4.00 6.35
C VAL A 86 5.34 4.05 4.83
N LEU A 87 5.21 5.25 4.23
CA LEU A 87 4.98 5.38 2.79
C LEU A 87 6.23 5.10 1.94
N MET A 88 7.40 5.50 2.42
CA MET A 88 8.61 5.64 1.60
C MET A 88 9.73 4.70 2.00
N GLU A 89 9.77 4.26 3.26
CA GLU A 89 10.88 3.48 3.82
C GLU A 89 10.54 2.02 4.06
N ILE A 90 9.26 1.67 4.12
CA ILE A 90 8.81 0.28 4.14
C ILE A 90 8.60 -0.23 2.72
N HIS A 91 9.31 -1.31 2.38
CA HIS A 91 9.28 -1.88 1.04
C HIS A 91 9.01 -3.37 1.09
N VAL A 92 8.08 -3.83 0.26
CA VAL A 92 7.81 -5.25 0.06
C VAL A 92 8.66 -5.77 -1.12
N THR A 93 9.46 -6.79 -0.84
CA THR A 93 10.38 -7.42 -1.80
C THR A 93 9.77 -8.66 -2.45
N ASP A 94 9.14 -9.53 -1.69
CA ASP A 94 8.52 -10.76 -2.19
C ASP A 94 7.19 -11.02 -1.46
N GLY A 95 6.31 -11.82 -2.07
CA GLY A 95 5.01 -12.19 -1.51
C GLY A 95 3.87 -12.02 -2.51
N ALA A 96 2.67 -11.69 -2.06
CA ALA A 96 1.54 -11.41 -2.94
C ALA A 96 0.59 -10.36 -2.37
N MET A 97 -0.20 -9.76 -3.27
CA MET A 97 -1.36 -8.94 -2.95
C MET A 97 -2.63 -9.66 -3.43
N VAL A 98 -3.60 -9.86 -2.54
CA VAL A 98 -4.83 -10.60 -2.84
C VAL A 98 -6.02 -9.64 -2.86
N CYS A 99 -6.83 -9.71 -3.90
CA CYS A 99 -8.07 -8.94 -3.98
C CYS A 99 -9.13 -9.53 -3.03
N GLN A 100 -9.74 -8.69 -2.19
CA GLN A 100 -10.75 -9.14 -1.23
C GLN A 100 -12.10 -9.50 -1.86
N ASN A 101 -12.34 -9.09 -3.11
CA ASN A 101 -13.60 -9.36 -3.81
C ASN A 101 -13.52 -10.61 -4.70
N CYS A 102 -12.56 -10.65 -5.63
CA CYS A 102 -12.44 -11.75 -6.59
C CYS A 102 -11.39 -12.81 -6.20
N ASN A 103 -10.64 -12.60 -5.11
CA ASN A 103 -9.53 -13.47 -4.67
C ASN A 103 -8.39 -13.64 -5.69
N HIS A 104 -8.32 -12.79 -6.72
CA HIS A 104 -7.19 -12.77 -7.64
C HIS A 104 -5.91 -12.41 -6.88
N ILE A 105 -4.83 -13.11 -7.21
CA ILE A 105 -3.53 -13.01 -6.54
C ILE A 105 -2.56 -12.31 -7.48
N TYR A 106 -2.05 -11.16 -7.05
CA TYR A 106 -1.02 -10.39 -7.71
C TYR A 106 0.33 -10.69 -7.05
N PRO A 107 1.18 -11.56 -7.63
CA PRO A 107 2.46 -11.90 -7.03
C PRO A 107 3.42 -10.71 -7.06
N ILE A 108 4.22 -10.57 -6.01
CA ILE A 108 5.33 -9.63 -5.90
C ILE A 108 6.62 -10.44 -5.92
N SER A 109 7.51 -10.10 -6.84
CA SER A 109 8.85 -10.71 -6.88
C SER A 109 9.91 -9.66 -7.18
N ASN A 110 11.03 -9.70 -6.45
CA ASN A 110 12.10 -8.69 -6.55
C ASN A 110 11.56 -7.26 -6.42
N GLY A 111 10.48 -7.12 -5.66
CA GLY A 111 9.82 -5.89 -5.38
C GLY A 111 9.02 -5.31 -6.54
N ILE A 112 8.67 -6.12 -7.54
CA ILE A 112 7.84 -5.71 -8.66
C ILE A 112 6.50 -6.44 -8.54
N PRO A 113 5.37 -5.72 -8.40
CA PRO A 113 4.06 -6.34 -8.37
C PRO A 113 3.64 -6.69 -9.81
N ASN A 114 3.27 -7.93 -10.05
CA ASN A 114 2.69 -8.32 -11.33
C ASN A 114 1.19 -8.02 -11.33
N MET A 115 0.82 -6.91 -11.98
CA MET A 115 -0.58 -6.47 -12.13
C MET A 115 -1.20 -6.89 -13.47
N LEU A 116 -0.54 -7.78 -14.23
CA LEU A 116 -1.06 -8.25 -15.51
C LEU A 116 -2.25 -9.18 -15.31
N LEU A 117 -3.26 -9.01 -16.17
CA LEU A 117 -4.46 -9.83 -16.21
C LEU A 117 -4.46 -10.64 -17.50
N ALA A 118 -5.00 -11.85 -17.46
CA ALA A 118 -5.21 -12.65 -18.67
C ALA A 118 -6.33 -12.05 -19.54
N GLU A 119 -6.36 -12.36 -20.83
CA GLU A 119 -7.36 -11.80 -21.77
C GLU A 119 -8.81 -12.01 -21.32
N HIS A 120 -9.11 -13.14 -20.68
CA HIS A 120 -10.46 -13.44 -20.18
C HIS A 120 -10.82 -12.69 -18.88
N GLU A 121 -9.81 -12.18 -18.17
CA GLU A 121 -9.95 -11.36 -16.96
C GLU A 121 -10.05 -9.87 -17.29
N ILE A 122 -9.86 -9.50 -18.56
CA ILE A 122 -10.01 -8.14 -19.08
C ILE A 122 -11.37 -8.08 -19.80
N GLY A 123 -12.10 -6.99 -19.63
CA GLY A 123 -13.46 -6.83 -20.17
C GLY A 123 -13.86 -5.40 -20.38
#